data_AF-A0AAE0E127-F1
#
_entry.id   AF-A0AAE0E127-F1
#
_cell.length_a   1.000
_cell.length_b   1.000
_cell.length_c   1.000
_cell.angle_alpha   90.00
_cell.angle_beta   90.00
_cell.angle_gamma   90.00
#
_symmetry.space_group_name_H-M   'P 1'
#
loop_
_entity.id
_entity.type
_entity.pdbx_description
1 polymer ?
#
loop_
_entity_poly.entity_id
_entity_poly.type
_entity_poly.pdbx_seq_one_letter_code
_entity_poly.pdbx_strand_id
1 'polypeptide(L)' 'MASSLRINFDKSCLVKIGRNFLMDECWAEIFRCPRSTLPINYLGFLLGGNHKRKDFWNPVINKIEQRLAP' A
#
# COMPACT_ATOMS: atom_id res chain seq x y z
N MET A 1 1.85 26.82 -5.99
CA MET A 1 1.72 25.90 -7.15
C MET A 1 1.92 24.49 -6.63
N ALA A 2 0.87 23.67 -6.62
CA ALA A 2 1.00 22.24 -6.36
C ALA A 2 1.67 21.58 -7.58
N SER A 3 2.38 20.46 -7.38
CA SER A 3 3.05 19.73 -8.45
C SER A 3 2.10 19.46 -9.63
N SER A 4 2.54 19.64 -10.88
CA SER A 4 1.78 19.34 -12.10
C SER A 4 1.54 17.84 -12.35
N LEU A 5 1.60 17.02 -11.30
CA LEU A 5 1.44 15.57 -11.34
C LEU A 5 -0.02 15.19 -11.16
N ARG A 6 -0.50 14.25 -11.99
CA ARG A 6 -1.86 13.69 -11.88
C ARG A 6 -1.84 12.40 -11.07
N ILE A 7 -2.74 12.29 -10.10
CA ILE A 7 -2.93 11.08 -9.30
C ILE A 7 -3.53 9.97 -10.19
N ASN A 8 -3.02 8.75 -10.05
CA ASN A 8 -3.59 7.56 -10.68
C ASN A 8 -4.50 6.83 -9.67
N PHE A 9 -5.81 7.04 -9.77
CA PHE A 9 -6.78 6.44 -8.84
C PHE A 9 -6.98 4.94 -9.05
N ASP A 10 -6.74 4.41 -10.25
CA ASP A 10 -6.79 2.96 -10.52
C ASP A 10 -5.71 2.17 -9.76
N LYS A 11 -4.58 2.81 -9.46
CA LYS A 11 -3.48 2.24 -8.67
C LYS A 11 -3.49 2.68 -7.21
N SER A 12 -4.46 3.52 -6.81
CA SER A 12 -4.53 4.08 -5.46
C SER A 12 -5.67 3.44 -4.69
N CYS A 13 -5.45 3.20 -3.39
CA CYS A 13 -6.48 2.72 -2.47
C CYS A 13 -6.45 3.56 -1.20
N LEU A 14 -7.61 3.73 -0.56
CA LEU A 14 -7.69 4.34 0.77
C LEU A 14 -7.52 3.27 1.84
N VAL A 15 -6.53 3.47 2.71
CA VAL A 15 -6.31 2.62 3.87
C VAL A 15 -6.55 3.42 5.13
N LYS A 16 -7.48 2.96 5.97
CA LYS A 16 -7.72 3.57 7.27
C LYS A 16 -6.61 3.24 8.25
N ILE A 17 -6.16 4.24 9.00
CA ILE A 17 -5.32 4.07 10.18
C ILE A 17 -6.13 4.54 11.40
N GLY A 18 -6.40 3.63 12.34
CA GLY A 18 -7.17 3.93 13.56
C GLY A 18 -8.69 3.66 13.48
N ARG A 19 -9.48 4.31 14.35
CA ARG A 19 -10.89 3.96 14.64
C ARG A 19 -11.94 5.00 14.17
N ASN A 20 -11.70 5.72 13.10
CA ASN A 20 -12.67 6.71 12.59
C ASN A 20 -13.44 6.18 11.37
N PHE A 21 -14.49 5.38 11.60
CA PHE A 21 -15.27 4.72 10.54
C PHE A 21 -16.12 5.67 9.68
N LEU A 22 -16.64 6.76 10.26
CA LEU A 22 -17.52 7.70 9.54
C LEU A 22 -16.79 8.53 8.48
N MET A 23 -15.59 9.00 8.80
CA MET A 23 -14.77 9.77 7.85
C MET A 23 -14.35 8.93 6.66
N ASP A 24 -14.14 7.66 6.95
CA ASP A 24 -13.67 6.66 6.04
C ASP A 24 -14.57 6.59 4.78
N GLU A 25 -15.88 6.42 4.92
CA GLU A 25 -16.81 6.33 3.78
C GLU A 25 -16.85 7.61 2.96
N CYS A 26 -16.90 8.75 3.65
CA CYS A 26 -16.86 10.07 3.01
C CYS A 26 -15.60 10.25 2.15
N TRP A 27 -14.42 9.86 2.64
CA TRP A 27 -13.18 9.96 1.86
C TRP A 27 -13.18 9.06 0.61
N ALA A 28 -13.74 7.85 0.71
CA ALA A 28 -13.82 6.95 -0.45
C ALA A 28 -14.71 7.50 -1.56
N GLU A 29 -15.81 8.16 -1.20
CA GLU A 29 -16.68 8.85 -2.17
C GLU A 29 -15.99 10.06 -2.80
N ILE A 30 -15.29 10.88 -2.00
CA ILE A 30 -14.57 12.08 -2.48
C ILE A 30 -13.47 11.70 -3.46
N PHE A 31 -12.66 10.68 -3.13
CA PHE A 31 -11.51 10.28 -3.95
C PHE A 31 -11.87 9.30 -5.08
N ARG A 32 -13.08 8.73 -5.06
CA ARG A 32 -13.55 7.71 -6.02
C ARG A 32 -12.55 6.56 -6.20
N CYS A 33 -11.93 6.13 -5.11
CA CYS A 33 -10.96 5.05 -5.11
C CYS A 33 -11.36 3.94 -4.12
N PRO A 34 -10.94 2.69 -4.38
CA PRO A 34 -11.33 1.57 -3.55
C PRO A 34 -10.76 1.69 -2.12
N ARG A 35 -11.57 1.26 -1.16
CA ARG A 35 -11.13 1.09 0.23
C ARG A 35 -10.32 -0.19 0.35
N SER A 36 -9.26 -0.15 1.14
CA SER A 36 -8.45 -1.32 1.47
C SER A 36 -8.10 -1.32 2.96
N THR A 37 -7.69 -2.48 3.45
CA THR A 37 -7.31 -2.70 4.85
C THR A 37 -5.93 -3.33 4.89
N LEU A 38 -5.14 -2.95 5.88
CA LEU A 38 -3.84 -3.58 6.08
C LEU A 38 -4.01 -5.09 6.38
N PRO A 39 -3.10 -5.94 5.89
CA PRO A 39 -1.91 -5.58 5.12
C PRO A 39 -2.16 -5.39 3.61
N ILE A 40 -1.49 -4.41 2.98
CA ILE A 40 -1.57 -4.16 1.52
C ILE A 40 -0.22 -4.38 0.83
N ASN A 41 -0.22 -4.80 -0.43
CA ASN A 41 1.03 -4.88 -1.19
C ASN A 41 1.50 -3.47 -1.58
N TYR A 42 2.62 -3.04 -1.01
CA TYR A 42 3.24 -1.74 -1.26
C TYR A 42 4.72 -1.96 -1.58
N LEU A 43 5.17 -1.47 -2.73
CA LEU A 43 6.56 -1.60 -3.21
C LEU A 43 7.06 -3.07 -3.31
N GLY A 44 6.16 -4.05 -3.33
CA GLY A 44 6.49 -5.47 -3.43
C GLY A 44 6.59 -6.20 -2.08
N PHE A 45 6.11 -5.60 -0.99
CA PHE A 45 5.94 -6.28 0.30
C PHE A 45 4.63 -5.86 0.99
N LEU A 46 4.23 -6.61 2.02
CA LEU A 46 2.99 -6.36 2.74
C LEU A 46 3.15 -5.20 3.75
N LEU A 47 2.70 -4.00 3.41
CA LEU A 47 2.61 -2.90 4.36
C LEU A 47 1.64 -3.28 5.47
N GLY A 48 2.04 -3.11 6.74
CA GLY A 48 1.23 -3.50 7.90
C GLY A 48 1.30 -5.00 8.26
N GLY A 49 2.09 -5.80 7.54
CA GLY A 49 2.38 -7.18 7.95
C GLY A 49 3.39 -7.26 9.11
N ASN A 50 3.58 -8.46 9.64
CA ASN A 50 4.47 -8.68 10.79
C ASN A 50 5.95 -8.66 10.38
N HIS A 51 6.57 -7.49 10.47
CA HIS A 51 8.00 -7.28 10.16
C HIS A 51 8.97 -8.11 11.02
N LYS A 52 8.52 -8.67 12.15
CA LYS A 52 9.34 -9.53 13.02
C LYS A 52 9.44 -10.98 12.50
N ARG A 53 8.56 -11.41 11.59
CA ARG A 53 8.64 -12.75 10.98
C ARG A 53 9.67 -12.74 9.85
N LYS A 54 10.54 -13.75 9.80
CA LYS A 54 11.52 -13.91 8.72
C LYS A 54 10.83 -13.99 7.34
N ASP A 55 9.75 -14.75 7.25
CA ASP A 55 8.98 -14.96 6.00
C ASP A 55 8.47 -13.66 5.37
N PHE A 56 8.28 -12.60 6.19
CA PHE A 56 7.85 -11.29 5.72
C PHE A 56 8.82 -10.69 4.69
N TRP A 57 10.12 -11.00 4.83
CA TRP A 57 11.19 -10.43 4.02
C TRP A 57 11.52 -11.26 2.78
N ASN A 58 11.01 -12.49 2.66
CA ASN A 58 11.23 -13.37 1.50
C ASN A 58 11.00 -12.68 0.14
N PRO A 59 9.90 -11.94 -0.12
CA PRO A 59 9.71 -11.28 -1.42
C PRO A 59 10.77 -10.21 -1.73
N VAL A 60 11.28 -9.52 -0.70
CA VAL A 60 12.34 -8.52 -0.85
C VAL A 60 13.67 -9.20 -1.14
N ILE A 61 14.00 -10.24 -0.39
CA ILE A 61 15.23 -11.04 -0.58
C ILE A 61 15.26 -11.63 -1.99
N ASN A 62 14.21 -12.34 -2.40
CA ASN A 62 14.10 -12.94 -3.73
C ASN A 62 14.29 -11.90 -4.85
N LYS A 63 13.73 -10.70 -4.69
CA LYS A 63 13.85 -9.62 -5.68
C LYS A 63 15.28 -9.07 -5.77
N ILE A 64 16.02 -9.05 -4.67
CA ILE A 64 17.43 -8.65 -4.65
C ILE A 64 18.29 -9.76 -5.26
N GLU A 65 18.07 -11.02 -4.88
CA GLU A 65 18.78 -12.18 -5.44
C GLU A 65 18.60 -12.27 -6.95
N GLN A 66 17.38 -12.09 -7.48
CA GLN A 66 17.12 -12.07 -8.92
C GLN A 66 17.87 -10.95 -9.65
N ARG A 67 18.13 -9.81 -9.01
CA ARG A 67 18.89 -8.70 -9.60
C ARG A 67 20.39 -8.93 -9.56
N LEU A 68 20.86 -9.74 -8.62
CA LEU A 68 22.27 -10.08 -8.43
C LEU A 68 22.67 -11.38 -9.14
N ALA A 69 21.69 -12.16 -9.62
CA ALA A 69 21.92 -13.35 -10.41
C ALA A 69 22.74 -13.02 -11.68
N PRO A 70 23.72 -13.85 -12.05
CA PRO A 70 24.59 -13.62 -13.20
C PRO A 70 23.85 -13.66 -14.54
#